data_AF-A0A842T2T3-F1
#
_entry.id   AF-A0A842T2T3-F1
#
_cell.length_a   1.000
_cell.length_b   1.000
_cell.length_c   1.000
_cell.angle_alpha   90.00
_cell.angle_beta   90.00
_cell.angle_gamma   90.00
#
_symmetry.space_group_name_H-M   'P 1'
#
loop_
_entity.id
_entity.type
_entity.pdbx_description
1 polymer ?
#
loop_
_entity_poly.entity_id
_entity_poly.type
_entity_poly.pdbx_seq_one_letter_code
_entity_poly.pdbx_strand_id
1 'polypeptide(L)' 'MNEGSDRPMWDAVCAKCGSECKVPFEPQEGRPVYCRDCYRPKRRF' A
#
# COMPACT_ATOMS: atom_id res chain seq x y z
N MET A 1 13.75 22.71 -10.70
CA MET A 1 14.12 21.28 -10.62
C MET A 1 12.92 20.56 -10.03
N ASN A 2 12.36 19.56 -10.73
CA ASN A 2 11.20 18.81 -10.22
C ASN A 2 11.69 17.82 -9.14
N GLU A 3 11.60 18.23 -7.88
CA GLU A 3 11.95 17.41 -6.71
C GLU A 3 10.79 16.47 -6.39
N GLY A 4 10.59 15.49 -7.28
CA GLY A 4 9.65 14.40 -7.09
C GLY A 4 10.12 13.55 -5.93
N SER A 5 9.52 13.75 -4.77
CA SER A 5 9.79 13.08 -3.51
C SER A 5 9.95 11.56 -3.72
N ASP A 6 11.15 11.04 -3.45
CA ASP A 6 11.42 9.61 -3.38
C ASP A 6 10.66 9.06 -2.17
N ARG A 7 9.40 8.65 -2.39
CA ARG A 7 8.55 8.11 -1.33
C ARG A 7 9.09 6.72 -1.01
N PRO A 8 9.57 6.46 0.22
CA PRO A 8 10.06 5.14 0.57
C PRO A 8 8.92 4.11 0.40
N MET A 9 9.22 3.07 -0.36
CA MET A 9 8.32 1.95 -0.60
C MET A 9 8.72 0.82 0.34
N TRP A 10 7.75 0.34 1.12
CA TRP A 10 7.91 -0.72 2.10
C TRP A 10 7.33 -2.02 1.57
N ASP A 11 8.03 -3.13 1.82
CA ASP A 11 7.53 -4.47 1.49
C ASP A 11 6.46 -4.90 2.50
N ALA A 12 5.30 -5.31 2.01
CA ALA A 12 4.17 -5.71 2.84
C ALA A 12 3.36 -6.84 2.18
N VAL A 13 2.70 -7.65 3.02
CA VAL A 13 1.86 -8.76 2.55
C VAL A 13 0.40 -8.33 2.57
N CYS A 14 -0.32 -8.59 1.47
CA CYS A 14 -1.73 -8.25 1.41
C CYS A 14 -2.56 -9.12 2.35
N ALA A 15 -3.27 -8.51 3.30
CA ALA A 15 -4.14 -9.19 4.25
C ALA A 15 -5.36 -9.88 3.61
N LYS A 16 -5.67 -9.58 2.34
CA LYS A 16 -6.80 -10.19 1.61
C LYS A 16 -6.41 -11.39 0.75
N CYS A 17 -5.31 -11.29 0.01
CA CYS A 17 -4.88 -12.34 -0.92
C CYS A 17 -3.57 -13.03 -0.52
N GLY A 18 -2.82 -12.51 0.46
CA GLY A 18 -1.55 -13.05 0.91
C GLY A 18 -0.36 -12.76 0.00
N SER A 19 -0.53 -11.94 -1.05
CA SER A 19 0.55 -11.62 -1.99
C SER A 19 1.48 -10.52 -1.47
N GLU A 20 2.77 -10.64 -1.76
CA GLU A 20 3.77 -9.61 -1.49
C GLU A 20 3.56 -8.38 -2.39
N CYS A 21 3.59 -7.19 -1.81
CA CYS A 21 3.39 -5.93 -2.51
C CYS A 21 4.19 -4.80 -1.86
N LYS A 22 4.50 -3.77 -2.65
CA LYS A 22 5.20 -2.57 -2.17
C LYS A 22 4.21 -1.45 -1.92
N VAL A 23 4.22 -0.87 -0.72
CA VAL A 23 3.32 0.20 -0.30
C VAL A 23 4.10 1.43 0.15
N PRO A 24 3.58 2.64 -0.09
CA PRO A 24 4.26 3.89 0.28
C PRO A 24 4.12 4.25 1.77
N PHE A 25 3.77 3.28 2.62
CA PHE A 25 3.53 3.45 4.04
C PHE A 25 4.07 2.24 4.81
N GLU A 26 4.54 2.45 6.03
CA GLU A 26 5.08 1.37 6.85
C GLU A 26 3.96 0.39 7.28
N PRO A 27 4.09 -0.92 7.03
CA PRO A 27 3.13 -1.92 7.49
C PRO A 27 3.15 -1.99 9.03
N GLN A 28 2.03 -1.68 9.67
CA GLN A 28 1.91 -1.72 11.14
C GLN A 28 1.17 -2.96 11.62
N GLU A 29 1.65 -3.54 12.72
CA GLU A 29 0.95 -4.60 13.45
C GLU A 29 -0.43 -4.09 13.91
N GLY A 30 -1.50 -4.69 13.36
CA GLY A 30 -2.90 -4.28 13.62
C GLY A 30 -3.59 -3.51 12.50
N ARG A 31 -2.86 -3.04 11.47
CA ARG A 31 -3.46 -2.39 10.28
C ARG A 31 -3.34 -3.32 9.06
N PRO A 32 -4.46 -3.80 8.49
CA PRO A 32 -4.38 -4.69 7.33
C PRO A 32 -3.89 -3.92 6.10
N VAL A 33 -2.82 -4.42 5.48
CA VAL A 33 -2.30 -3.89 4.22
C VAL A 33 -3.03 -4.53 3.04
N TYR A 34 -3.37 -3.74 2.03
CA TYR A 34 -4.01 -4.22 0.82
C TYR A 34 -3.19 -3.84 -0.41
N CYS A 35 -2.95 -4.82 -1.28
CA CYS A 35 -2.33 -4.55 -2.58
C CYS A 35 -3.25 -3.71 -3.46
N ARG A 36 -2.73 -3.14 -4.54
CA ARG A 36 -3.48 -2.23 -5.42
C ARG A 36 -4.75 -2.87 -6.02
N ASP A 37 -4.73 -4.17 -6.26
CA ASP A 37 -5.87 -4.95 -6.74
C ASP A 37 -6.95 -5.19 -5.67
N CYS A 38 -6.53 -5.43 -4.43
CA CYS A 38 -7.43 -5.64 -3.30
C CYS A 38 -7.93 -4.32 -2.70
N TYR A 39 -7.13 -3.27 -2.79
CA TYR A 39 -7.44 -1.93 -2.33
C TYR A 39 -8.48 -1.32 -3.26
N ARG A 40 -9.75 -1.38 -2.84
CA ARG A 40 -10.84 -0.75 -3.58
C ARG A 40 -11.03 0.68 -3.06
N PRO A 41 -10.55 1.73 -3.77
CA PRO A 41 -10.89 3.08 -3.39
C PRO A 41 -12.41 3.21 -3.48
N LYS A 42 -13.07 3.52 -2.37
CA LYS A 42 -14.47 3.95 -2.37
C LYS A 42 -14.52 5.23 -3.21
N ARG A 43 -14.82 5.09 -4.50
CA ARG A 43 -15.17 6.21 -5.37
C ARG A 43 -16.37 6.87 -4.71
N ARG A 44 -16.16 8.04 -4.11
CA ARG A 44 -17.25 8.85 -3.55
C ARG A 44 -18.05 9.30 -4.78
N PHE A 45 -19.31 8.87 -4.85
CA PHE A 45 -20.29 9.39 -5.79
C PHE A 45 -20.73 10.78 -5.35
#